data_AF-A0A926H3N2-F1
#
_entry.id   AF-A0A926H3N2-F1
#
_cell.length_a   1.000
_cell.length_b   1.000
_cell.length_c   1.000
_cell.angle_alpha   90.00
_cell.angle_beta   90.00
_cell.angle_gamma   90.00
#
_symmetry.space_group_name_H-M   'P 1'
#
loop_
_entity.id
_entity.type
_entity.pdbx_description
1 polymer ?
#
loop_
_entity_poly.entity_id
_entity_poly.type
_entity_poly.pdbx_seq_one_letter_code
_entity_poly.pdbx_strand_id
1 'polypeptide(L)' 'MNETTASGLWDEMKGKLKKAYAELTDDDLKHTEGEADEMWGKVQQRTGKTKDEVNKSIADL' A
#
# COMPACT_ATOMS: atom_id res chain seq x y z
N MET A 1 6.35 -10.19 -21.06
CA MET A 1 7.09 -9.06 -20.47
C MET A 1 6.06 -8.11 -19.88
N ASN A 2 6.09 -7.89 -18.55
CA ASN A 2 5.58 -6.73 -17.79
C ASN A 2 5.25 -7.06 -16.31
N GLU A 3 5.74 -8.16 -15.73
CA GLU A 3 5.65 -8.38 -14.26
C GLU A 3 6.60 -7.48 -13.45
N THR A 4 7.70 -7.04 -14.05
CA THR A 4 8.76 -6.27 -13.37
C THR A 4 8.31 -4.85 -12.95
N THR A 5 7.34 -4.27 -13.65
CA THR A 5 6.88 -2.89 -13.38
C THR A 5 5.91 -2.82 -12.22
N ALA A 6 5.09 -3.87 -12.02
CA ALA A 6 4.08 -3.90 -10.96
C ALA A 6 4.72 -3.99 -9.57
N SER A 7 5.74 -4.83 -9.40
CA SER A 7 6.46 -4.95 -8.12
C SER A 7 7.20 -3.66 -7.75
N GLY A 8 7.83 -2.99 -8.71
CA GLY A 8 8.53 -1.73 -8.45
C GLY A 8 7.61 -0.59 -8.02
N LEU A 9 6.43 -0.46 -8.66
CA LEU A 9 5.41 0.50 -8.26
C LEU A 9 4.89 0.21 -6.85
N TRP A 10 4.78 -1.07 -6.49
CA TRP A 10 4.27 -1.50 -5.20
C TRP A 10 5.21 -1.16 -4.05
N ASP A 11 6.52 -1.39 -4.20
CA ASP A 11 7.48 -1.02 -3.17
C ASP A 11 7.55 0.50 -2.94
N GLU A 12 7.38 1.31 -4.01
CA GLU A 12 7.24 2.76 -3.86
C GLU A 12 5.97 3.14 -3.07
N MET A 13 4.84 2.51 -3.42
CA MET A 13 3.58 2.72 -2.69
C MET A 13 3.71 2.37 -1.20
N LYS A 14 4.32 1.24 -0.84
CA LYS A 14 4.55 0.87 0.57
C LYS A 14 5.38 1.92 1.30
N GLY A 15 6.43 2.43 0.67
CA GLY A 15 7.29 3.48 1.25
C GLY A 15 6.49 4.74 1.57
N LYS A 16 5.66 5.20 0.63
CA LYS A 16 4.77 6.34 0.82
C LYS A 16 3.69 6.06 1.87
N LEU A 17 3.12 4.86 1.89
CA LEU A 17 2.12 4.44 2.87
C LEU A 17 2.67 4.48 4.29
N LYS A 18 3.85 3.92 4.54
CA LYS A 18 4.51 4.03 5.86
C LYS A 18 4.81 5.46 6.27
N LYS A 19 5.20 6.30 5.31
CA LYS A 19 5.52 7.70 5.56
C LYS A 19 4.27 8.51 5.91
N ALA A 20 3.15 8.24 5.22
CA ALA A 20 1.86 8.87 5.48
C ALA A 20 1.19 8.34 6.77
N TYR A 21 1.36 7.04 7.05
CA TYR A 21 0.68 6.32 8.11
C TYR A 21 1.70 5.54 8.95
N ALA A 22 2.15 6.14 10.06
CA ALA A 22 3.08 5.53 11.00
C ALA A 22 2.53 4.27 11.70
N GLU A 23 1.21 4.06 11.63
CA GLU A 23 0.50 2.88 12.12
C GLU A 23 0.62 1.65 11.19
N LEU A 24 1.00 1.84 9.93
CA LEU A 24 1.18 0.75 8.98
C LEU A 24 2.56 0.13 9.14
N THR A 25 2.60 -1.19 9.30
CA THR A 25 3.87 -1.93 9.40
C THR A 25 4.24 -2.58 8.07
N ASP A 26 5.50 -3.05 7.96
CA ASP A 26 5.93 -3.89 6.84
C ASP A 26 5.02 -5.10 6.62
N ASP A 27 4.46 -5.65 7.70
CA ASP A 27 3.61 -6.84 7.65
C ASP A 27 2.23 -6.53 7.07
N ASP A 28 1.64 -5.38 7.44
CA ASP A 28 0.37 -4.93 6.86
C ASP A 28 0.50 -4.60 5.37
N LEU A 29 1.69 -4.16 4.95
CA LEU A 29 2.03 -3.78 3.58
C LEU A 29 2.69 -4.91 2.79
N LYS A 30 2.87 -6.08 3.41
CA LYS A 30 3.46 -7.24 2.77
C LYS A 30 2.47 -7.77 1.74
N HIS A 31 2.95 -7.93 0.51
CA HIS A 31 2.19 -8.51 -0.58
C HIS A 31 2.96 -9.70 -1.09
N THR A 32 2.33 -10.86 -1.03
CA THR A 32 2.70 -12.01 -1.84
C THR A 32 1.98 -11.86 -3.17
N GLU A 33 2.61 -12.25 -4.28
CA GLU A 33 2.00 -12.13 -5.62
C GLU A 33 0.55 -12.63 -5.62
N GLY A 34 -0.38 -11.73 -5.96
CA GLY A 34 -1.82 -12.01 -6.01
C GLY A 34 -2.64 -11.54 -4.80
N GLU A 35 -2.03 -11.09 -3.71
CA GLU A 35 -2.72 -10.67 -2.48
C GLU A 35 -2.92 -9.14 -2.36
N ALA A 36 -3.13 -8.44 -3.48
CA ALA A 36 -3.16 -6.97 -3.48
C ALA A 36 -4.40 -6.46 -2.73
N ASP A 37 -5.52 -7.13 -2.92
CA ASP A 37 -6.78 -6.88 -2.24
C ASP A 37 -6.69 -7.12 -0.73
N GLU A 38 -5.95 -8.15 -0.28
CA GLU A 38 -5.77 -8.40 1.15
C GLU A 38 -4.98 -7.28 1.84
N MET A 39 -3.88 -6.86 1.22
CA MET A 39 -3.09 -5.73 1.71
C MET A 39 -3.94 -4.46 1.80
N TRP A 40 -4.74 -4.16 0.77
CA TRP A 40 -5.67 -3.04 0.81
C TRP A 40 -6.68 -3.18 1.96
N GLY A 41 -7.23 -4.37 2.19
CA GLY A 41 -8.10 -4.64 3.33
C GLY A 41 -7.45 -4.32 4.67
N LYS A 42 -6.20 -4.75 4.88
CA LYS A 42 -5.43 -4.45 6.11
C LYS A 42 -5.17 -2.96 6.26
N VAL A 43 -4.75 -2.29 5.19
CA VAL A 43 -4.51 -0.84 5.18
C VAL A 43 -5.77 -0.07 5.55
N GLN A 44 -6.92 -0.44 4.98
CA GLN A 44 -8.21 0.18 5.31
C GLN A 44 -8.61 -0.07 6.76
N GLN A 45 -8.38 -1.28 7.28
CA GLN A 45 -8.71 -1.62 8.69
C GLN A 45 -7.82 -0.88 9.69
N ARG A 46 -6.54 -0.68 9.38
CA ARG A 46 -5.60 0.08 10.22
C ARG A 46 -5.93 1.56 10.19
N THR A 47 -5.83 2.15 9.00
CA THR A 47 -5.98 3.61 8.80
C THR A 47 -7.41 4.10 8.97
N GLY A 48 -8.39 3.21 8.91
CA GLY A 48 -9.82 3.54 8.87
C GLY A 48 -10.25 4.27 7.60
N LYS A 49 -9.36 4.38 6.61
CA LYS A 49 -9.59 5.15 5.37
C LYS A 49 -9.89 4.24 4.21
N THR A 50 -10.54 4.80 3.20
CA THR A 50 -10.75 4.09 1.94
C THR A 50 -9.46 4.03 1.11
N LYS A 51 -9.38 3.04 0.21
CA LYS A 51 -8.29 2.93 -0.77
C LYS A 51 -8.05 4.25 -1.53
N ASP A 52 -9.13 4.96 -1.86
CA ASP A 52 -9.05 6.25 -2.57
C ASP A 52 -8.40 7.33 -1.70
N GLU A 53 -8.83 7.49 -0.45
CA GLU A 53 -8.25 8.45 0.48
C GLU A 53 -6.77 8.16 0.76
N VAL A 54 -6.44 6.88 0.89
CA VAL A 54 -5.06 6.43 1.08
C VAL A 54 -4.23 6.76 -0.16
N ASN A 55 -4.71 6.41 -1.35
CA ASN A 55 -4.08 6.77 -2.63
C ASN A 55 -3.87 8.27 -2.76
N LYS A 56 -4.88 9.08 -2.39
CA LYS A 56 -4.79 10.54 -2.42
C LYS A 56 -3.77 11.06 -1.42
N SER A 57 -3.68 10.46 -0.24
CA SER A 57 -2.71 10.84 0.80
C SER A 57 -1.27 10.56 0.38
N ILE A 58 -1.04 9.47 -0.38
CA ILE A 58 0.29 9.13 -0.89
C ILE A 58 0.60 9.74 -2.27
N ALA A 59 -0.41 10.18 -3.01
CA ALA A 59 -0.23 10.86 -4.29
C ALA A 59 0.34 12.29 -4.12
N ASP A 60 0.15 12.89 -2.95
CA ASP A 60 0.67 14.21 -2.59
C ASP A 60 2.10 14.16 -1.99
N LEU A 61 2.67 12.96 -1.80
CA LEU A 61 4.00 12.71 -1.22
C LEU A 61 5.09 12.47 -2.26
#